data_AF-A0A7S3NRT4-F1
#
_entry.id   AF-A0A7S3NRT4-F1
#
_cell.length_a   1.000
_cell.length_b   1.000
_cell.length_c   1.000
_cell.angle_alpha   90.00
_cell.angle_beta   90.00
_cell.angle_gamma   90.00
#
_symmetry.space_group_name_H-M   'P 1'
#
loop_
_entity.id
_entity.type
_entity.pdbx_description
1 polymer ?
#
loop_
_entity_poly.entity_id
_entity_poly.type
_entity_poly.pdbx_seq_one_letter_code
_entity_poly.pdbx_strand_id
1 'polypeptide(L)'
;EEQVNQIGNIFLEEIVKSDKRKDFNLEYEQESDEEVDGLENENEDELQIVLSEAIGMLFKTHKGKCSNIVATLFDNFLPSYLNDAASFTKQKLGIYIINDVVEHVGIEILEEKYEECFHAFVKC
;
A
#
# COMPACT_ATOMS: atom_id res chain seq x y z
N GLU A 1 13.19 -17.25 0.74
CA GLU A 1 13.43 -15.81 0.52
C GLU A 1 12.82 -15.42 -0.81
N GLU A 2 13.22 -16.07 -1.90
CA GLU A 2 12.64 -15.88 -3.24
C GLU A 2 11.11 -15.95 -3.29
N GLN A 3 10.49 -17.00 -2.73
CA GLN A 3 9.02 -17.13 -2.71
C GLN A 3 8.32 -16.02 -1.91
N VAL A 4 8.91 -15.56 -0.80
CA VAL A 4 8.35 -14.48 0.04
C VAL A 4 8.35 -13.18 -0.75
N ASN A 5 9.46 -12.89 -1.44
CA ASN A 5 9.58 -11.73 -2.31
C ASN A 5 8.62 -11.79 -3.50
N GLN A 6 8.50 -12.96 -4.15
CA GLN A 6 7.55 -13.13 -5.26
C GLN A 6 6.11 -12.87 -4.82
N ILE A 7 5.67 -13.50 -3.72
CA ILE A 7 4.31 -13.34 -3.20
C ILE A 7 4.06 -11.88 -2.81
N GLY A 8 5.00 -11.27 -2.10
CA GLY A 8 4.81 -9.89 -1.66
C GLY A 8 4.84 -8.89 -2.82
N ASN A 9 5.65 -9.11 -3.86
CA ASN A 9 5.61 -8.30 -5.08
C ASN A 9 4.27 -8.44 -5.80
N ILE A 10 3.70 -9.66 -5.87
CA ILE A 10 2.35 -9.87 -6.42
C ILE A 10 1.34 -9.03 -5.64
N PHE A 11 1.39 -9.01 -4.30
CA PHE A 11 0.47 -8.20 -3.51
C PHE A 11 0.60 -6.70 -3.80
N LEU A 12 1.83 -6.17 -3.87
CA LEU A 12 2.06 -4.76 -4.21
C LEU A 12 1.58 -4.42 -5.63
N GLU A 13 1.85 -5.30 -6.60
CA GLU A 13 1.38 -5.12 -7.97
C GLU A 13 -0.15 -5.12 -8.06
N GLU A 14 -0.83 -5.98 -7.31
CA GLU A 14 -2.30 -6.01 -7.28
C GLU A 14 -2.90 -4.77 -6.63
N ILE A 15 -2.27 -4.20 -5.60
CA ILE A 15 -2.68 -2.89 -5.04
C ILE A 15 -2.55 -1.79 -6.12
N VAL A 16 -1.44 -1.75 -6.86
CA VAL A 16 -1.24 -0.75 -7.93
C VAL A 16 -2.22 -0.96 -9.08
N LYS A 17 -2.60 -2.21 -9.40
CA LYS A 17 -3.64 -2.48 -10.41
C LYS A 17 -5.03 -2.07 -9.91
N SER A 18 -5.32 -2.31 -8.63
CA SER A 18 -6.55 -1.87 -7.98
C SER A 18 -6.70 -0.35 -8.07
N ASP A 19 -5.65 0.40 -7.76
CA ASP A 19 -5.64 1.86 -7.94
C ASP A 19 -6.04 2.30 -9.36
N LYS A 20 -5.50 1.64 -10.39
CA LYS A 20 -5.84 1.96 -11.78
C LYS A 20 -7.31 1.66 -12.11
N ARG A 21 -7.87 0.59 -11.54
CA ARG A 21 -9.29 0.27 -11.71
C ARG A 21 -10.16 1.31 -11.03
N LYS A 22 -9.76 1.77 -9.84
CA LYS A 22 -10.47 2.86 -9.14
C LYS A 22 -10.46 4.17 -9.94
N ASP A 23 -9.30 4.55 -10.47
CA ASP A 23 -9.16 5.75 -11.29
C ASP A 23 -10.05 5.65 -12.55
N PHE A 24 -10.08 4.48 -13.20
CA PHE A 24 -10.94 4.21 -14.35
C PHE A 24 -12.43 4.29 -13.99
N ASN A 25 -12.87 3.66 -12.89
CA ASN A 25 -14.27 3.68 -12.48
C ASN A 25 -14.77 5.10 -12.18
N LEU A 26 -13.91 5.96 -11.58
CA LEU A 26 -14.24 7.37 -11.35
C LEU A 26 -14.36 8.20 -12.64
N GLU A 27 -13.63 7.86 -13.70
CA GLU A 27 -13.78 8.50 -15.01
C GLU A 27 -15.11 8.11 -15.66
N TYR A 28 -15.54 6.85 -15.52
CA TYR A 28 -16.81 6.34 -16.07
C TYR A 28 -18.04 6.82 -15.29
N GLU A 29 -17.96 6.95 -13.96
CA GLU A 29 -19.01 7.58 -13.14
C GLU A 29 -19.34 9.00 -13.58
N GLN A 30 -18.35 9.75 -14.07
CA GLN A 30 -18.58 11.11 -14.56
C GLN A 30 -19.28 11.14 -15.92
N GLU A 31 -19.25 10.02 -16.66
CA GLU A 31 -19.86 9.86 -17.98
C GLU A 31 -21.21 9.12 -17.95
N SER A 32 -21.57 8.45 -16.84
CA SER A 32 -22.79 7.64 -16.72
C SER A 32 -23.56 7.89 -15.39
N ASP A 33 -24.90 7.89 -15.44
CA ASP A 33 -25.79 8.04 -14.27
C ASP A 33 -25.99 6.70 -13.50
N GLU A 34 -25.04 5.75 -13.54
CA GLU A 34 -25.22 4.41 -12.93
C GLU A 34 -24.55 4.29 -11.55
N GLU A 35 -25.35 4.01 -10.51
CA GLU A 35 -24.93 3.70 -9.12
C GLU A 35 -24.00 2.47 -8.98
N VAL A 36 -23.72 1.75 -10.06
CA VAL A 36 -22.97 0.48 -10.06
C VAL A 36 -21.48 0.69 -9.77
N ASP A 37 -20.89 1.77 -10.24
CA ASP A 37 -19.44 2.01 -10.17
C ASP A 37 -18.96 2.35 -8.74
N GLY A 38 -19.84 2.94 -7.92
CA GLY A 38 -19.53 3.25 -6.52
C GLY A 38 -19.31 1.98 -5.69
N LEU A 39 -20.07 0.92 -5.97
CA LEU A 39 -19.91 -0.39 -5.34
C LEU A 39 -18.63 -1.11 -5.80
N GLU A 40 -18.19 -0.88 -7.04
CA GLU A 40 -16.93 -1.44 -7.52
C GLU A 40 -15.72 -0.81 -6.81
N ASN A 41 -15.75 0.50 -6.57
CA ASN A 41 -14.69 1.18 -5.82
C ASN A 41 -14.62 0.74 -4.35
N GLU A 42 -15.75 0.45 -3.71
CA GLU A 42 -15.78 -0.13 -2.36
C GLU A 42 -15.14 -1.53 -2.33
N ASN A 43 -15.41 -2.37 -3.33
CA ASN A 43 -14.78 -3.69 -3.45
C ASN A 43 -13.26 -3.57 -3.66
N GLU A 44 -12.81 -2.59 -4.44
CA GLU A 44 -11.38 -2.33 -4.62
C GLU A 44 -10.72 -1.85 -3.33
N ASP A 45 -11.38 -1.00 -2.54
CA ASP A 45 -10.89 -0.60 -1.21
C ASP A 45 -10.76 -1.79 -0.25
N GLU A 46 -11.74 -2.69 -0.24
CA GLU A 46 -11.68 -3.90 0.57
C GLU A 46 -10.54 -4.83 0.11
N LEU A 47 -10.34 -4.98 -1.21
CA LEU A 47 -9.21 -5.72 -1.77
C LEU A 47 -7.87 -5.14 -1.31
N GLN A 48 -7.69 -3.81 -1.40
CA GLN A 48 -6.44 -3.16 -0.97
C GLN A 48 -6.17 -3.37 0.52
N ILE A 49 -7.21 -3.32 1.36
CA ILE A 49 -7.09 -3.61 2.80
C ILE A 49 -6.61 -5.04 3.01
N VAL A 50 -7.26 -6.03 2.41
CA VAL A 50 -6.89 -7.45 2.56
C VAL A 50 -5.45 -7.71 2.07
N LEU A 51 -5.05 -7.07 0.97
CA LEU A 51 -3.68 -7.16 0.46
C LEU A 51 -2.67 -6.54 1.43
N SER A 52 -3.00 -5.40 2.06
CA SER A 52 -2.14 -4.77 3.07
C SER A 52 -1.96 -5.66 4.31
N GLU A 53 -3.04 -6.29 4.79
CA GLU A 53 -2.98 -7.24 5.91
C GLU A 53 -2.15 -8.48 5.56
N ALA A 54 -2.27 -8.98 4.32
CA ALA A 54 -1.46 -10.09 3.84
C ALA A 54 0.04 -9.73 3.80
N ILE A 55 0.39 -8.50 3.40
CA ILE A 55 1.76 -7.97 3.48
C ILE A 55 2.24 -7.90 4.93
N GLY A 56 1.44 -7.36 5.84
CA GLY A 56 1.75 -7.34 7.27
C GLY A 56 1.99 -8.74 7.85
N MET A 57 1.20 -9.73 7.41
CA MET A 57 1.39 -11.12 7.78
C MET A 57 2.72 -11.70 7.27
N LEU A 58 3.18 -11.32 6.08
CA LEU A 58 4.50 -11.70 5.58
C LEU A 58 5.60 -11.16 6.50
N PHE A 59 5.51 -9.89 6.92
CA PHE A 59 6.49 -9.31 7.85
C PHE A 59 6.49 -10.03 9.20
N LYS A 60 5.30 -10.29 9.75
CA LYS A 60 5.14 -10.99 11.03
C LYS A 60 5.74 -12.39 11.02
N THR A 61 5.51 -13.15 9.95
CA THR A 61 5.84 -14.59 9.90
C THR A 61 7.20 -14.87 9.26
N HIS A 62 7.69 -13.97 8.41
CA HIS A 62 8.89 -14.18 7.59
C HIS A 62 9.89 -13.01 7.66
N LYS A 63 9.88 -12.21 8.74
CA LYS A 63 10.78 -11.07 9.00
C LYS A 63 12.17 -11.15 8.33
N GLY A 64 12.94 -12.21 8.63
CA GLY A 64 14.31 -12.38 8.12
C GLY A 64 14.44 -12.63 6.61
N LYS A 65 13.32 -12.67 5.87
CA LYS A 65 13.25 -12.88 4.42
C LYS A 65 12.56 -11.72 3.70
N CYS A 66 12.24 -10.63 4.40
CA CYS A 66 11.46 -9.52 3.86
C CYS A 66 12.31 -8.31 3.41
N SER A 67 13.65 -8.39 3.47
CA SER A 67 14.53 -7.26 3.12
C SER A 67 14.24 -6.67 1.74
N ASN A 68 14.09 -7.52 0.72
CA ASN A 68 13.90 -7.04 -0.66
C ASN A 68 12.53 -6.41 -0.88
N ILE A 69 11.48 -6.95 -0.27
CA ILE A 69 10.15 -6.32 -0.36
C ILE A 69 10.10 -5.01 0.43
N VAL A 70 10.80 -4.92 1.56
CA VAL A 70 10.91 -3.67 2.30
C VAL A 70 11.65 -2.62 1.46
N ALA A 71 12.77 -2.97 0.83
CA ALA A 71 13.44 -2.07 -0.11
C ALA A 71 12.50 -1.63 -1.26
N THR A 72 11.78 -2.58 -1.87
CA THR A 72 10.79 -2.28 -2.92
C THR A 72 9.71 -1.32 -2.44
N LEU A 73 9.23 -1.47 -1.21
CA LEU A 73 8.26 -0.58 -0.60
C LEU A 73 8.80 0.85 -0.49
N PHE A 74 10.00 1.02 0.07
CA PHE A 74 10.58 2.34 0.28
C PHE A 74 11.00 3.04 -1.01
N ASP A 75 11.50 2.29 -1.99
CA ASP A 75 12.05 2.87 -3.22
C ASP A 75 10.97 3.16 -4.26
N ASN A 76 9.91 2.33 -4.32
CA ASN A 76 8.95 2.38 -5.42
C ASN A 76 7.50 2.63 -4.98
N PHE A 77 7.06 2.03 -3.88
CA PHE A 77 5.66 2.07 -3.48
C PHE A 77 5.36 3.30 -2.61
N LEU A 78 5.93 3.38 -1.42
CA LEU A 78 5.63 4.44 -0.44
C LEU A 78 5.76 5.87 -0.98
N PRO A 79 6.73 6.21 -1.86
CA PRO A 79 6.80 7.55 -2.46
C PRO A 79 5.53 7.95 -3.22
N SER A 80 4.84 7.01 -3.88
CA SER A 80 3.58 7.31 -4.58
C SER A 80 2.35 7.33 -3.68
N TYR A 81 2.43 6.74 -2.48
CA TYR A 81 1.30 6.67 -1.53
C TYR A 81 1.37 7.76 -0.45
N LEU A 82 2.55 8.26 -0.12
CA LEU A 82 2.76 9.19 1.01
C LEU A 82 3.08 10.63 0.60
N ASN A 83 2.91 10.97 -0.67
CA ASN A 83 3.09 12.34 -1.16
C ASN A 83 1.80 13.16 -1.03
N ASP A 84 1.94 14.49 -1.12
CA ASP A 84 0.86 15.46 -0.95
C ASP A 84 -0.22 15.40 -2.06
N ALA A 85 0.08 14.77 -3.19
CA ALA A 85 -0.88 14.59 -4.28
C ALA A 85 -1.66 13.27 -4.18
N ALA A 86 -1.25 12.35 -3.30
CA ALA A 86 -1.96 11.10 -3.08
C ALA A 86 -3.29 11.34 -2.36
N SER A 87 -4.30 10.54 -2.70
CA SER A 87 -5.59 10.59 -1.99
C SER A 87 -5.42 10.16 -0.53
N PHE A 88 -6.33 10.62 0.34
CA PHE A 88 -6.33 10.26 1.76
C PHE A 88 -6.31 8.73 1.97
N THR A 89 -7.07 7.98 1.17
CA THR A 89 -7.10 6.51 1.24
C THR A 89 -5.74 5.90 0.90
N LYS A 90 -5.03 6.40 -0.12
CA LYS A 90 -3.69 5.92 -0.46
C LYS A 90 -2.68 6.24 0.64
N GLN A 91 -2.72 7.45 1.20
CA GLN A 91 -1.85 7.82 2.32
C GLN A 91 -2.09 6.93 3.54
N LYS A 92 -3.36 6.68 3.88
CA LYS A 92 -3.75 5.77 4.96
C LYS A 92 -3.25 4.35 4.73
N LEU A 93 -3.36 3.82 3.51
CA LEU A 93 -2.83 2.50 3.14
C LEU A 93 -1.31 2.43 3.31
N GLY A 94 -0.59 3.46 2.83
CA GLY A 94 0.86 3.55 3.00
C GLY A 94 1.28 3.57 4.47
N ILE A 95 0.53 4.27 5.32
CA ILE A 95 0.78 4.30 6.78
C ILE A 95 0.54 2.93 7.43
N TYR A 96 -0.50 2.19 7.04
CA TYR A 96 -0.74 0.84 7.56
C TYR A 96 0.41 -0.11 7.26
N ILE A 97 0.91 -0.07 6.02
CA ILE A 97 2.07 -0.89 5.62
C ILE A 97 3.32 -0.48 6.42
N ILE A 98 3.58 0.83 6.60
CA ILE A 98 4.70 1.29 7.44
C ILE A 98 4.56 0.81 8.88
N ASN A 99 3.35 0.91 9.45
CA ASN A 99 3.10 0.43 10.81
C ASN A 99 3.50 -1.04 10.96
N ASP A 100 3.10 -1.89 10.02
CA ASP A 100 3.44 -3.31 10.05
C ASP A 100 4.94 -3.57 9.84
N VAL A 101 5.60 -2.78 8.99
CA VAL A 101 7.07 -2.84 8.83
C VAL A 101 7.75 -2.51 10.16
N VAL A 102 7.35 -1.43 10.83
CA VAL A 102 7.93 -1.03 12.12
C VAL A 102 7.63 -2.05 13.20
N GLU A 103 6.39 -2.53 13.30
CA GLU A 103 5.95 -3.49 14.32
C GLU A 103 6.67 -4.83 14.19
N HIS A 104 6.85 -5.34 12.97
CA HIS A 104 7.33 -6.70 12.76
C HIS A 104 8.78 -6.77 12.29
N VAL A 105 9.23 -5.85 11.44
CA VAL A 105 10.61 -5.83 10.93
C VAL A 105 11.53 -5.00 11.83
N GLY A 106 11.03 -3.90 12.39
CA GLY A 106 11.75 -3.05 13.34
C GLY A 106 11.93 -1.64 12.81
N ILE A 107 11.98 -0.67 13.73
CA ILE A 107 12.08 0.76 13.41
C ILE A 107 13.41 1.12 12.75
N GLU A 108 14.44 0.32 12.99
CA GLU A 108 15.78 0.55 12.44
C GLU A 108 15.76 0.55 10.92
N ILE A 109 14.83 -0.16 10.28
CA ILE A 109 14.73 -0.21 8.82
C ILE A 109 14.26 1.10 8.19
N LEU A 110 13.72 2.01 9.00
CA LEU A 110 13.36 3.34 8.53
C LEU A 110 14.59 4.22 8.32
N GLU A 111 15.75 3.92 8.92
CA GLU A 111 17.01 4.68 8.82
C GLU A 111 16.82 6.18 8.49
N GLU A 112 17.27 6.62 7.31
CA GLU A 112 17.15 8.00 6.81
C GLU A 112 15.74 8.34 6.27
N LYS A 113 14.90 7.33 6.02
CA LYS A 113 13.51 7.43 5.55
C LYS A 113 12.51 7.78 6.65
N TYR A 114 12.95 7.83 7.91
CA TYR A 114 12.10 8.17 9.06
C TYR A 114 11.39 9.53 8.89
N GLU A 115 12.07 10.55 8.38
CA GLU A 115 11.48 11.89 8.20
C GLU A 115 10.37 11.88 7.13
N GLU A 116 10.57 11.18 6.01
CA GLU A 116 9.57 11.04 4.95
C GLU A 116 8.31 10.33 5.48
N CYS A 117 8.48 9.24 6.24
CA CYS A 117 7.38 8.51 6.88
C CYS A 117 6.66 9.36 7.95
N PHE A 118 7.41 10.07 8.78
CA PHE A 118 6.85 10.90 9.86
C PHE A 118 6.06 12.09 9.30
N HIS A 119 6.57 12.74 8.26
CA HIS A 119 5.87 13.86 7.61
C HIS A 119 4.53 13.42 7.01
N ALA A 120 4.47 12.24 6.40
CA ALA A 120 3.22 11.67 5.92
C ALA A 120 2.24 11.37 7.07
N PHE A 121 2.74 10.82 8.18
CA PHE A 121 1.94 10.51 9.36
C PHE A 121 1.29 11.74 10.00
N VAL A 122 2.01 12.88 10.05
CA VAL A 122 1.50 14.13 10.66
C VAL A 122 0.42 14.82 9.80
N LYS A 123 0.33 14.47 8.51
CA LYS A 123 -0.62 15.08 7.56
C LYS A 123 -1.94 14.31 7.40
N CYS A 124 -1.99 13.05 7.78
CA CYS A 124 -3.23 12.26 7.83
C CYS A 124 -4.05 12.58 9.09
#